data_AF-A0A6J7MRU9-F1
#
_entry.id   AF-A0A6J7MRU9-F1
#
_cell.length_a   1.000
_cell.length_b   1.000
_cell.length_c   1.000
_cell.angle_alpha   90.00
_cell.angle_beta   90.00
_cell.angle_gamma   90.00
#
_symmetry.space_group_name_H-M   'P 1'
#
loop_
_entity.id
_entity.type
_entity.pdbx_description
1 polymer ?
#
loop_
_entity_poly.entity_id
_entity_poly.type
_entity_poly.pdbx_seq_one_letter_code
_entity_poly.pdbx_strand_id
1 'polypeptide(L)'
;MNTMVKTGPRNSIAVRPDPFPRLVDWFESLIPSDTALRFNYVRTIRVEEFMRDGTFVVRAELPGIDPDKNVEVTVADGMLTIRADREEKTEEDHRSEFTYGSLVRTIALPQQVDQSSIQAEYRDGILEVQVAMPEPAATPTHIPIKRAD
;
A
#
# COMPACT_ATOMS: atom_id res chain seq x y z
N MET A 1 44.93 4.82 27.10
CA MET A 1 44.41 4.51 25.76
C MET A 1 43.01 3.96 25.88
N ASN A 2 42.00 4.74 25.48
CA ASN A 2 40.86 4.36 24.65
C ASN A 2 39.93 5.57 24.47
N THR A 3 39.37 5.68 23.27
CA THR A 3 38.76 6.87 22.66
C THR A 3 37.23 6.70 22.53
N MET A 4 36.52 7.83 22.36
CA MET A 4 35.24 7.99 21.62
C MET A 4 33.93 7.61 22.38
N VAL A 5 32.75 8.23 22.18
CA VAL A 5 32.20 9.21 21.22
C VAL A 5 31.07 10.00 21.94
N LYS A 6 30.91 11.30 21.69
CA LYS A 6 29.68 12.07 22.00
C LYS A 6 28.70 11.95 20.82
N THR A 7 27.47 11.48 21.03
CA THR A 7 26.39 11.50 20.03
C THR A 7 25.48 12.71 20.25
N GLY A 8 25.34 13.57 19.24
CA GLY A 8 24.40 14.71 19.20
C GLY A 8 22.95 14.32 18.86
N PRO A 9 22.00 15.27 18.85
CA PRO A 9 20.57 14.98 18.79
C PRO A 9 20.11 14.60 17.37
N ARG A 10 19.16 13.66 17.29
CA ARG A 10 18.58 13.16 16.03
C ARG A 10 17.54 14.13 15.48
N ASN A 11 17.62 14.36 14.17
CA ASN A 11 16.73 15.21 13.38
C ASN A 11 15.28 14.68 13.42
N SER A 12 14.31 15.56 13.69
CA SER A 12 12.88 15.26 13.69
C SER A 12 12.34 15.20 12.26
N ILE A 13 11.76 14.07 11.86
CA ILE A 13 11.00 13.94 10.61
C ILE A 13 9.62 14.57 10.86
N ALA A 14 9.31 15.63 10.12
CA ALA A 14 7.98 16.25 10.14
C ALA A 14 6.98 15.32 9.43
N VAL A 15 5.96 14.88 10.19
CA VAL A 15 4.79 14.18 9.65
C VAL A 15 3.96 15.21 8.89
N ARG A 16 3.76 14.99 7.58
CA ARG A 16 2.86 15.83 6.76
C ARG A 16 1.41 15.50 7.15
N PRO A 17 0.52 16.49 7.27
CA PRO A 17 -0.89 16.22 7.55
C PRO A 17 -1.59 15.65 6.32
N ASP A 18 -2.32 14.56 6.53
CA ASP A 18 -3.02 13.84 5.46
C ASP A 18 -4.26 14.62 4.96
N PRO A 19 -4.45 14.73 3.63
CA PRO A 19 -5.47 15.60 3.04
C PRO A 19 -6.90 15.03 3.00
N PHE A 20 -7.16 13.79 3.44
CA PHE A 20 -8.47 13.14 3.26
C PHE A 20 -8.95 12.31 4.46
N PRO A 21 -9.59 12.95 5.46
CA PRO A 21 -10.12 12.26 6.64
C PRO A 21 -11.42 11.45 6.41
N ARG A 22 -12.17 11.63 5.30
CA ARG A 22 -13.59 11.19 5.25
C ARG A 22 -13.91 9.77 4.74
N LEU A 23 -12.94 9.01 4.21
CA LEU A 23 -13.19 7.66 3.67
C LEU A 23 -12.77 6.55 4.66
N VAL A 24 -11.72 6.79 5.44
CA VAL A 24 -11.32 5.92 6.55
C VAL A 24 -12.40 5.89 7.65
N ASP A 25 -13.08 7.01 7.89
CA ASP A 25 -14.15 7.15 8.90
C ASP A 25 -15.30 6.15 8.72
N TRP A 26 -15.61 5.77 7.47
CA TRP A 26 -16.65 4.77 7.17
C TRP A 26 -16.19 3.34 7.49
N PHE A 27 -14.95 2.98 7.14
CA PHE A 27 -14.38 1.67 7.47
C PHE A 27 -14.09 1.53 8.97
N GLU A 28 -13.71 2.62 9.65
CA GLU A 28 -13.47 2.67 11.09
C GLU A 28 -14.75 2.57 11.93
N SER A 29 -15.93 2.94 11.40
CA SER A 29 -17.22 2.83 12.12
C SER A 29 -17.60 1.39 12.54
N LEU A 30 -16.97 0.38 11.93
CA LEU A 30 -17.19 -1.03 12.22
C LEU A 30 -16.19 -1.60 13.24
N ILE A 31 -15.27 -0.80 13.78
CA ILE A 31 -14.22 -1.30 14.68
C ILE A 31 -14.06 -0.38 15.92
N PRO A 32 -14.21 -0.89 17.16
CA PRO A 32 -14.25 -0.07 18.38
C PRO A 32 -13.05 0.88 18.60
N SER A 33 -13.38 2.00 19.24
CA SER A 33 -12.74 3.32 19.21
C SER A 33 -11.59 3.56 20.20
N ASP A 34 -10.60 2.67 20.28
CA ASP A 34 -9.38 2.94 21.08
C ASP A 34 -8.13 3.00 20.18
N THR A 35 -8.05 4.10 19.44
CA THR A 35 -7.08 4.36 18.37
C THR A 35 -5.89 5.17 18.88
N ALA A 36 -5.13 4.58 19.81
CA ALA A 36 -3.69 4.89 19.98
C ALA A 36 -2.80 3.76 19.41
N LEU A 37 -3.42 2.69 18.88
CA LEU A 37 -2.77 1.46 18.42
C LEU A 37 -3.02 1.10 16.94
N ARG A 38 -3.78 1.89 16.16
CA ARG A 38 -4.21 1.46 14.81
C ARG A 38 -3.26 1.71 13.65
N PHE A 39 -2.26 2.58 13.79
CA PHE A 39 -1.23 2.75 12.75
C PHE A 39 -0.01 1.84 12.94
N ASN A 40 0.04 1.03 14.01
CA ASN A 40 1.16 0.14 14.35
C ASN A 40 0.84 -1.37 14.32
N TYR A 41 -0.36 -1.80 13.91
CA TYR A 41 -0.78 -3.23 13.96
C TYR A 41 -1.37 -3.79 12.66
N VAL A 42 -1.26 -3.09 11.53
CA VAL A 42 -1.61 -3.67 10.23
C VAL A 42 -0.34 -4.27 9.62
N ARG A 43 -0.21 -5.60 9.69
CA ARG A 43 0.85 -6.32 8.99
C ARG A 43 0.71 -5.99 7.49
N THR A 44 1.77 -5.47 6.88
CA THR A 44 1.71 -4.93 5.52
C THR A 44 2.10 -5.99 4.49
N ILE A 45 1.37 -6.03 3.37
CA ILE A 45 1.70 -6.87 2.21
C ILE A 45 2.92 -6.24 1.51
N ARG A 46 3.94 -7.04 1.16
CA ARG A 46 5.05 -6.52 0.35
C ARG A 46 4.61 -6.40 -1.09
N VAL A 47 4.98 -5.29 -1.70
CA VAL A 47 4.58 -4.95 -3.05
C VAL A 47 5.76 -4.38 -3.83
N GLU A 48 5.73 -4.56 -5.14
CA GLU A 48 6.51 -3.79 -6.10
C GLU A 48 5.57 -3.09 -7.09
N GLU A 49 5.99 -1.92 -7.56
CA GLU A 49 5.20 -1.02 -8.40
C GLU A 49 6.06 -0.59 -9.58
N PHE A 50 5.54 -0.71 -10.81
CA PHE A 50 6.26 -0.28 -12.01
C PHE A 50 5.32 0.00 -13.19
N MET A 51 5.84 0.67 -14.21
CA MET A 51 5.16 0.87 -15.49
C MET A 51 5.62 -0.18 -16.51
N ARG A 52 4.67 -0.77 -17.24
CA ARG A 52 4.90 -1.69 -18.36
C ARG A 52 3.98 -1.28 -19.51
N ASP A 53 4.55 -0.78 -20.60
CA ASP A 53 3.82 -0.48 -21.85
C ASP A 53 2.53 0.35 -21.65
N GLY A 54 2.60 1.42 -20.86
CA GLY A 54 1.44 2.29 -20.56
C GLY A 54 0.47 1.71 -19.52
N THR A 55 0.81 0.58 -18.89
CA THR A 55 0.06 -0.02 -17.78
C THR A 55 0.84 0.15 -16.49
N PHE A 56 0.18 0.61 -15.44
CA PHE A 56 0.73 0.57 -14.09
C PHE A 56 0.46 -0.80 -13.49
N VAL A 57 1.52 -1.44 -13.01
CA VAL A 57 1.49 -2.80 -12.50
C VAL A 57 1.89 -2.78 -11.04
N VAL A 58 1.05 -3.40 -10.21
CA VAL A 58 1.32 -3.67 -8.81
C VAL A 58 1.40 -5.17 -8.62
N ARG A 59 2.50 -5.68 -8.07
CA ARG A 59 2.64 -7.08 -7.69
C ARG A 59 2.73 -7.19 -6.18
N ALA A 60 1.89 -8.05 -5.59
CA ALA A 60 1.79 -8.25 -4.16
C ALA A 60 2.08 -9.71 -3.78
N GLU A 61 2.97 -9.93 -2.82
CA GLU A 61 3.28 -11.27 -2.34
C GLU A 61 2.19 -11.75 -1.36
N LEU A 62 1.49 -12.82 -1.71
CA LEU A 62 0.39 -13.40 -0.93
C LEU A 62 0.46 -14.94 -0.92
N PRO A 63 1.63 -15.55 -0.66
CA PRO A 63 1.82 -16.99 -0.82
C PRO A 63 0.93 -17.82 0.11
N GLY A 64 0.26 -18.82 -0.47
CA GLY A 64 -0.58 -19.77 0.25
C GLY A 64 -1.94 -19.21 0.69
N ILE A 65 -2.36 -18.08 0.13
CA ILE A 65 -3.70 -17.51 0.31
C ILE A 65 -4.59 -17.95 -0.85
N ASP A 66 -5.83 -18.33 -0.54
CA ASP A 66 -6.89 -18.61 -1.51
C ASP A 66 -7.42 -17.27 -2.04
N PRO A 67 -7.17 -16.91 -3.32
CA PRO A 67 -7.54 -15.60 -3.84
C PRO A 67 -9.05 -15.39 -3.92
N ASP A 68 -9.85 -16.45 -4.13
CA ASP A 68 -11.29 -16.31 -4.32
C ASP A 68 -12.04 -16.07 -3.00
N LYS A 69 -11.45 -16.53 -1.89
CA LYS A 69 -12.07 -16.42 -0.55
C LYS A 69 -11.45 -15.33 0.31
N ASN A 70 -10.13 -15.17 0.20
CA ASN A 70 -9.34 -14.49 1.23
C ASN A 70 -8.57 -13.28 0.67
N VAL A 71 -8.84 -12.84 -0.56
CA VAL A 71 -8.23 -11.64 -1.16
C VAL A 71 -9.32 -10.73 -1.69
N GLU A 72 -9.21 -9.44 -1.37
CA GLU A 72 -10.08 -8.39 -1.85
C GLU A 72 -9.23 -7.24 -2.41
N VAL A 73 -9.59 -6.79 -3.61
CA VAL A 73 -8.93 -5.67 -4.30
C VAL A 73 -9.97 -4.61 -4.61
N THR A 74 -9.75 -3.40 -4.15
CA THR A 74 -10.68 -2.27 -4.35
C THR A 74 -9.95 -1.04 -4.85
N VAL A 75 -10.65 -0.23 -5.66
CA VAL A 75 -10.18 1.11 -6.04
C VAL A 75 -11.24 2.14 -5.67
N ALA A 76 -10.86 3.11 -4.85
CA ALA A 76 -11.69 4.24 -4.48
C ALA A 76 -10.82 5.49 -4.35
N ASP A 77 -11.31 6.62 -4.84
CA ASP A 77 -10.64 7.93 -4.70
C ASP A 77 -9.16 7.95 -5.13
N GLY A 78 -8.82 7.24 -6.20
CA GLY A 78 -7.45 7.14 -6.71
C GLY A 78 -6.52 6.24 -5.89
N MET A 79 -7.07 5.47 -4.94
CA MET A 79 -6.31 4.55 -4.10
C MET A 79 -6.66 3.11 -4.45
N LEU A 80 -5.64 2.30 -4.73
CA LEU A 80 -5.73 0.85 -4.83
C LEU A 80 -5.49 0.23 -3.45
N THR A 81 -6.45 -0.52 -2.96
CA THR A 81 -6.34 -1.25 -1.69
C THR A 81 -6.40 -2.75 -1.93
N ILE A 82 -5.40 -3.46 -1.43
CA ILE A 82 -5.30 -4.91 -1.41
C ILE A 82 -5.46 -5.34 0.04
N ARG A 83 -6.50 -6.12 0.33
CA ARG A 83 -6.73 -6.77 1.60
C ARG A 83 -6.60 -8.27 1.41
N ALA A 84 -5.95 -8.94 2.36
CA ALA A 84 -5.86 -10.39 2.36
C ALA A 84 -5.92 -10.95 3.79
N ASP A 85 -6.56 -12.10 3.96
CA ASP A 85 -6.65 -12.78 5.25
C ASP A 85 -5.86 -14.10 5.19
N ARG A 86 -4.80 -14.22 6.00
CA ARG A 86 -4.02 -15.45 6.08
C ARG A 86 -4.45 -16.25 7.30
N GLU A 87 -5.13 -17.36 7.05
CA GLU A 87 -5.61 -18.26 8.10
C GLU A 87 -4.43 -18.93 8.84
N GLU A 88 -4.52 -18.93 10.17
CA GLU A 88 -3.61 -19.70 11.02
C GLU A 88 -4.06 -21.16 11.07
N LYS A 89 -3.10 -22.08 10.96
CA LYS A 89 -3.33 -23.50 11.24
C LYS A 89 -2.73 -23.82 12.60
N THR A 90 -3.59 -24.18 13.55
CA THR A 90 -3.15 -24.63 14.86
C THR A 90 -2.79 -26.12 14.80
N GLU A 91 -1.49 -26.40 14.79
CA GLU A 91 -0.95 -27.75 14.99
C GLU A 91 -0.31 -27.85 16.39
N GLU A 92 -0.37 -29.02 17.02
CA GLU A 92 0.32 -29.27 18.29
C GLU A 92 1.85 -29.29 18.05
N ASP A 93 2.64 -28.69 18.97
CA ASP A 93 4.09 -28.49 18.83
C ASP A 93 4.53 -27.67 17.59
N HIS A 94 3.73 -26.70 17.15
CA HIS A 94 4.10 -25.81 16.04
C HIS A 94 4.99 -24.62 16.48
N ARG A 95 6.04 -24.36 15.71
CA ARG A 95 6.76 -23.08 15.70
C ARG A 95 6.64 -22.48 14.30
N SER A 96 6.19 -21.23 14.23
CA SER A 96 5.99 -20.52 12.97
C SER A 96 6.74 -19.19 12.98
N GLU A 97 7.45 -18.91 11.89
CA GLU A 97 7.92 -17.55 11.57
C GLU A 97 6.93 -16.83 10.64
N PHE A 98 5.88 -17.53 10.20
CA PHE A 98 4.87 -16.96 9.32
C PHE A 98 3.98 -16.00 10.09
N THR A 99 3.58 -14.98 9.35
CA THR A 99 2.65 -13.97 9.80
C THR A 99 1.23 -14.35 9.35
N TYR A 100 0.31 -14.49 10.30
CA TYR A 100 -1.11 -14.79 10.09
C TYR A 100 -2.01 -13.58 10.44
N GLY A 101 -3.28 -13.67 10.07
CA GLY A 101 -4.31 -12.65 10.27
C GLY A 101 -4.49 -11.74 9.05
N SER A 102 -5.17 -10.60 9.27
CA SER A 102 -5.46 -9.63 8.21
C SER A 102 -4.22 -8.83 7.80
N LEU A 103 -4.01 -8.78 6.50
CA LEU A 103 -2.97 -8.05 5.80
C LEU A 103 -3.63 -6.97 4.94
N VAL A 104 -3.10 -5.75 4.96
CA VAL A 104 -3.61 -4.67 4.10
C VAL A 104 -2.46 -3.86 3.53
N ARG A 105 -2.62 -3.46 2.27
CA ARG A 105 -1.75 -2.51 1.59
C ARG A 105 -2.59 -1.57 0.75
N THR A 106 -2.30 -0.28 0.86
CA THR A 106 -2.95 0.77 0.08
C THR A 106 -1.89 1.55 -0.68
N ILE A 107 -2.13 1.77 -1.98
CA ILE A 107 -1.20 2.36 -2.95
C ILE A 107 -1.93 3.47 -3.69
N ALA A 108 -1.28 4.63 -3.83
CA ALA A 108 -1.83 5.73 -4.61
C ALA A 108 -1.61 5.46 -6.10
N LEU A 109 -2.67 5.59 -6.90
CA LEU A 109 -2.57 5.49 -8.34
C LEU A 109 -1.94 6.77 -8.92
N PRO A 110 -1.09 6.68 -9.95
CA PRO A 110 -0.38 7.84 -10.52
C PRO A 110 -1.30 8.96 -11.03
N GLN A 111 -2.50 8.61 -11.48
CA GLN A 111 -3.53 9.53 -11.97
C GLN A 111 -4.91 8.89 -11.83
N GLN A 112 -5.97 9.65 -12.11
CA GLN A 112 -7.32 9.12 -12.14
C GLN A 112 -7.44 8.11 -13.29
N VAL A 113 -7.80 6.88 -12.96
CA VAL A 113 -7.93 5.77 -13.92
C VAL A 113 -9.38 5.40 -14.14
N ASP A 114 -9.65 4.85 -15.32
CA ASP A 114 -10.91 4.16 -15.56
C ASP A 114 -10.92 2.84 -14.78
N GLN A 115 -11.78 2.75 -13.77
CA GLN A 115 -11.88 1.55 -12.93
C GLN A 115 -12.27 0.30 -13.71
N SER A 116 -12.97 0.45 -14.85
CA SER A 116 -13.34 -0.68 -15.71
C SER A 116 -12.14 -1.31 -16.44
N SER A 117 -11.01 -0.61 -16.48
CA SER A 117 -9.77 -1.10 -17.11
C SER A 117 -8.88 -1.91 -16.17
N ILE A 118 -9.24 -2.01 -14.89
CA ILE A 118 -8.45 -2.72 -13.88
C ILE A 118 -8.61 -4.22 -14.06
N GLN A 119 -7.48 -4.93 -14.12
CA GLN A 119 -7.44 -6.38 -14.17
C GLN A 119 -6.57 -6.89 -13.03
N ALA A 120 -6.89 -8.07 -12.52
CA ALA A 120 -6.12 -8.72 -11.48
C ALA A 120 -5.96 -10.21 -11.80
N GLU A 121 -4.74 -10.70 -11.69
CA GLU A 121 -4.42 -12.12 -11.83
C GLU A 121 -3.64 -12.60 -10.60
N TYR A 122 -3.92 -13.82 -10.16
CA TYR A 122 -3.17 -14.46 -9.09
C TYR A 122 -2.48 -15.72 -9.60
N ARG A 123 -1.15 -15.76 -9.47
CA ARG A 123 -0.34 -16.88 -9.94
C ARG A 123 0.84 -17.11 -9.00
N ASP A 124 1.06 -18.36 -8.61
CA ASP A 124 2.22 -18.80 -7.82
C ASP A 124 2.45 -17.98 -6.54
N GLY A 125 1.37 -17.58 -5.87
CA GLY A 125 1.44 -16.80 -4.63
C GLY A 125 1.63 -15.30 -4.84
N ILE A 126 1.56 -14.80 -6.08
CA ILE A 126 1.66 -13.38 -6.41
C ILE A 126 0.35 -12.90 -7.02
N LEU A 127 -0.21 -11.84 -6.44
CA LEU A 127 -1.30 -11.06 -7.04
C LEU A 127 -0.70 -9.96 -7.90
N GLU A 128 -0.99 -9.95 -9.20
CA GLU A 128 -0.65 -8.88 -10.13
C GLU A 128 -1.91 -8.09 -10.48
N VAL A 129 -1.95 -6.82 -10.07
CA VAL A 129 -3.00 -5.86 -10.44
C VAL A 129 -2.45 -4.96 -11.54
N GLN A 130 -3.17 -4.89 -12.65
CA GLN A 130 -2.85 -4.11 -13.83
C GLN A 130 -3.89 -3.01 -14.00
N VAL A 131 -3.41 -1.78 -14.18
CA VAL A 131 -4.24 -0.61 -14.36
C VAL A 131 -3.79 0.11 -15.62
N ALA A 132 -4.62 0.08 -16.66
CA ALA A 132 -4.32 0.79 -17.90
C ALA A 132 -4.29 2.30 -17.61
N MET A 133 -3.17 2.94 -17.95
CA MET A 133 -3.04 4.38 -17.78
C MET A 133 -3.52 5.09 -19.04
N PRO A 134 -4.31 6.17 -18.93
CA PRO A 134 -4.60 7.00 -20.08
C PRO A 134 -3.30 7.50 -20.70
N GLU A 135 -3.28 7.62 -22.03
CA GLU A 135 -2.10 8.11 -22.73
C GLU A 135 -1.67 9.45 -22.13
N PRO A 136 -0.36 9.63 -21.87
CA PRO A 136 0.13 10.85 -21.26
C PRO A 136 -0.24 12.04 -22.15
N ALA A 137 -1.09 12.91 -21.61
CA ALA A 137 -1.43 14.15 -22.28
C ALA A 137 -0.21 15.09 -22.28
N ALA A 138 0.28 15.33 -23.50
CA ALA A 138 0.93 16.54 -23.97
C ALA A 138 2.46 16.69 -23.84
N THR A 139 2.95 17.31 -24.90
CA THR A 139 4.22 18.01 -25.07
C THR A 139 4.66 18.79 -23.83
N PRO A 140 5.96 18.80 -23.51
CA PRO A 140 6.49 19.51 -22.35
C PRO A 140 6.16 21.01 -22.41
N THR A 141 5.58 21.53 -21.33
CA THR A 141 5.32 22.97 -21.18
C THR A 141 6.58 23.65 -20.67
N HIS A 142 7.09 24.66 -21.39
CA HIS A 142 8.17 25.50 -20.91
C HIS A 142 7.67 26.43 -19.80
N ILE A 143 8.23 26.30 -18.59
CA ILE A 143 7.89 27.12 -17.42
C ILE A 143 8.93 28.25 -17.28
N PRO A 144 8.59 29.53 -17.53
CA PRO A 144 9.52 30.62 -17.35
C PRO A 144 9.80 30.88 -15.87
N ILE A 145 11.08 30.95 -15.50
CA ILE A 145 11.51 31.24 -14.12
C ILE A 145 11.50 32.75 -13.90
N LYS A 146 10.72 33.21 -12.91
CA LYS A 146 10.77 34.60 -12.42
C LYS A 146 11.67 34.68 -11.19
N ARG A 147 12.49 35.72 -11.12
CA ARG A 147 13.30 36.02 -9.94
C ARG A 147 12.38 36.57 -8.85
N ALA A 148 12.49 36.06 -7.63
CA ALA A 148 11.86 36.65 -6.46
C ALA A 148 12.78 37.74 -5.91
N ASP A 149 12.22 38.92 -5.61
CA ASP A 149 12.90 40.04 -4.96
C ASP A 149 12.61 40.05 -3.45
#